data_AF-A0A177N700-F1
#
_entry.id   AF-A0A177N700-F1
#
_cell.length_a   1.000
_cell.length_b   1.000
_cell.length_c   1.000
_cell.angle_alpha   90.00
_cell.angle_beta   90.00
_cell.angle_gamma   90.00
#
_symmetry.space_group_name_H-M   'P 1'
#
loop_
_entity.id
_entity.type
_entity.pdbx_description
1 polymer ?
#
loop_
_entity_poly.entity_id
_entity_poly.type
_entity_poly.pdbx_seq_one_letter_code
_entity_poly.pdbx_strand_id
1 'polypeptide(L)'
;MGGIGSGRRYQGGRNTTNDMQALDVRYLQRQGLLTPGRTSSLTWSRSDTVIGSIQITAHADQVILQYRHQRHNGPWQNLDYPVYLEKTHCNLGGLRTWFLCPAQGCGKRMAILYGGKIFACRHCHQLAYQSTREKPDDRASRKADRIREKLGWEAGILNPNGIKPKGMHWKTFDTLQLKHDVLVTQSLAGIVNRLRLFEEESVT
;
A
#
# COMPACT_ATOMS: atom_id res chain seq x y z
N MET A 1 -12.20 -1.55 -20.09
CA MET A 1 -10.83 -0.99 -20.16
C MET A 1 -10.77 0.31 -19.36
N GLY A 2 -9.99 0.33 -18.29
CA GLY A 2 -9.95 1.40 -17.28
C GLY A 2 -9.57 0.82 -15.93
N GLY A 3 -8.37 0.24 -15.84
CA GLY A 3 -7.88 -0.42 -14.65
C GLY A 3 -7.57 0.55 -13.50
N ILE A 4 -7.47 -0.02 -12.30
CA ILE A 4 -7.09 0.63 -11.05
C ILE A 4 -5.88 1.56 -11.29
N GLY A 5 -6.06 2.87 -11.04
CA GLY A 5 -4.99 3.87 -11.13
C GLY A 5 -5.19 5.00 -12.16
N SER A 6 -6.35 5.06 -12.82
CA SER A 6 -6.72 6.09 -13.82
C SER A 6 -7.28 7.40 -13.24
N GLY A 7 -7.54 7.48 -11.94
CA GLY A 7 -7.95 8.72 -11.29
C GLY A 7 -6.80 9.71 -11.11
N ARG A 8 -7.01 10.98 -11.47
CA ARG A 8 -6.08 12.11 -11.27
C ARG A 8 -5.49 12.09 -9.85
N ARG A 9 -4.19 11.76 -9.75
CA ARG A 9 -3.45 11.62 -8.47
C ARG A 9 -3.05 12.95 -7.82
N TYR A 10 -3.43 14.07 -8.43
CA TYR A 10 -2.96 15.41 -8.04
C TYR A 10 -4.07 16.25 -7.43
N GLN A 11 -4.53 15.85 -6.24
CA GLN A 11 -5.24 16.76 -5.33
C GLN A 11 -4.73 16.51 -3.91
N GLY A 12 -3.60 17.17 -3.57
CA GLY A 12 -3.22 17.62 -2.23
C GLY A 12 -3.15 16.66 -1.02
N GLY A 13 -3.46 15.37 -1.15
CA GLY A 13 -3.52 14.44 -0.01
C GLY A 13 -2.20 13.73 0.29
N ARG A 14 -1.96 13.38 1.57
CA ARG A 14 -0.77 12.68 2.09
C ARG A 14 -0.45 11.39 1.31
N ASN A 15 0.83 11.11 1.03
CA ASN A 15 1.28 9.90 0.33
C ASN A 15 0.71 8.62 0.97
N THR A 16 0.37 7.62 0.16
CA THR A 16 -0.09 6.32 0.68
C THR A 16 1.08 5.36 0.89
N THR A 17 0.88 4.35 1.74
CA THR A 17 1.90 3.33 2.00
C THR A 17 2.34 2.55 0.76
N ASN A 18 1.49 2.44 -0.27
CA ASN A 18 1.79 1.72 -1.51
C ASN A 18 2.59 2.58 -2.50
N ASP A 19 2.57 3.90 -2.36
CA ASP A 19 3.32 4.82 -3.21
C ASP A 19 4.78 4.98 -2.75
N MET A 20 5.14 4.37 -1.61
CA MET A 20 6.42 4.57 -0.92
C MET A 20 7.32 3.34 -1.04
N GLN A 21 8.63 3.57 -1.08
CA GLN A 21 9.65 2.52 -1.04
C GLN A 21 9.64 1.86 0.34
N ALA A 22 9.08 0.65 0.46
CA ALA A 22 8.96 -0.03 1.75
C ALA A 22 10.16 -0.95 2.01
N LEU A 23 10.73 -0.84 3.21
CA LEU A 23 11.76 -1.72 3.75
C LEU A 23 11.15 -2.58 4.87
N ASP A 24 11.03 -3.88 4.66
CA ASP A 24 10.40 -4.82 5.61
C ASP A 24 11.43 -5.73 6.28
N VAL A 25 11.57 -5.62 7.60
CA VAL A 25 12.54 -6.41 8.39
C VAL A 25 12.27 -7.91 8.30
N ARG A 26 11.01 -8.31 8.14
CA ARG A 26 10.61 -9.72 8.03
C ARG A 26 11.01 -10.30 6.68
N TYR A 27 10.99 -9.47 5.63
CA TYR A 27 11.53 -9.87 4.34
C TYR A 27 13.05 -10.05 4.43
N LEU A 28 13.77 -9.06 4.98
CA LEU A 28 15.21 -9.14 5.17
C LEU A 28 15.62 -10.37 6.01
N GLN A 29 14.90 -10.64 7.10
CA GLN A 29 15.15 -11.80 7.96
C GLN A 29 14.94 -13.12 7.21
N ARG A 30 13.82 -13.26 6.48
CA ARG A 30 13.52 -14.48 5.69
C ARG A 30 14.52 -14.75 4.58
N GLN A 31 15.10 -13.69 4.00
CA GLN A 31 16.11 -13.79 2.94
C GLN A 31 17.55 -13.92 3.50
N GLY A 32 17.70 -13.99 4.84
CA GLY A 32 19.02 -14.06 5.50
C GLY A 32 19.87 -12.81 5.32
N LEU A 33 19.27 -11.67 4.96
CA LEU A 33 19.95 -10.40 4.70
C LEU A 33 20.38 -9.69 5.99
N LEU A 34 19.85 -10.11 7.14
CA LEU A 34 20.22 -9.62 8.46
C LEU A 34 21.39 -10.39 9.10
N THR A 35 22.13 -11.18 8.31
CA THR A 35 23.32 -11.89 8.81
C THR A 35 24.43 -10.88 9.05
N PRO A 36 25.01 -10.78 10.26
CA PRO A 36 26.07 -9.81 10.55
C PRO A 36 27.24 -9.91 9.56
N GLY A 37 27.71 -8.76 9.07
CA GLY A 37 28.76 -8.66 8.06
C GLY A 37 28.26 -8.79 6.61
N ARG A 38 26.98 -9.11 6.40
CA ARG A 38 26.40 -9.21 5.05
C ARG A 38 26.02 -7.82 4.52
N THR A 39 26.50 -7.51 3.33
CA THR A 39 26.01 -6.36 2.54
C THR A 39 25.09 -6.87 1.43
N SER A 40 23.96 -6.19 1.25
CA SER A 40 22.95 -6.53 0.24
C SER A 40 22.39 -5.26 -0.40
N SER A 41 21.78 -5.39 -1.58
CA SER A 41 21.10 -4.29 -2.26
C SER A 41 19.63 -4.65 -2.47
N LEU A 42 18.74 -3.70 -2.19
CA LEU A 42 17.31 -3.80 -2.50
C LEU A 42 16.99 -2.73 -3.54
N THR A 43 16.24 -3.12 -4.57
CA THR A 43 15.79 -2.21 -5.63
C THR A 43 14.27 -2.14 -5.65
N TRP A 44 13.75 -0.97 -6.02
CA TRP A 44 12.33 -0.77 -6.29
C TRP A 44 12.16 -0.39 -7.76
N SER A 45 11.21 -1.03 -8.43
CA SER A 45 10.86 -0.74 -9.82
C SER A 45 9.40 -0.29 -9.95
N ARG A 46 9.14 0.52 -10.97
CA ARG A 46 7.79 0.94 -11.39
C ARG A 46 7.73 0.87 -12.90
N SER A 47 6.79 0.08 -13.44
CA SER A 47 6.65 -0.14 -14.89
C SER A 47 8.00 -0.51 -15.53
N ASP A 48 8.66 -1.51 -14.95
CA ASP A 48 9.97 -2.04 -15.37
C ASP A 48 11.16 -1.07 -15.33
N THR A 49 10.96 0.14 -14.82
CA THR A 49 12.04 1.11 -14.58
C THR A 49 12.44 1.09 -13.11
N VAL A 50 13.73 0.91 -12.81
CA VAL A 50 14.25 1.01 -11.43
C VAL A 50 14.16 2.47 -10.98
N ILE A 51 13.36 2.71 -9.92
CA ILE A 51 13.09 4.04 -9.36
C ILE A 51 13.94 4.34 -8.12
N GLY A 52 14.68 3.36 -7.61
CA GLY A 52 15.56 3.55 -6.47
C GLY A 52 16.25 2.25 -6.06
N SER A 53 17.38 2.40 -5.40
CA SER A 53 18.12 1.31 -4.77
C SER A 53 18.63 1.75 -3.41
N ILE A 54 18.78 0.77 -2.53
CA ILE A 54 19.38 0.93 -1.20
C ILE A 54 20.37 -0.19 -0.97
N GLN A 55 21.55 0.15 -0.48
CA GLN A 55 22.48 -0.82 0.09
C GLN A 55 22.21 -0.94 1.60
N ILE A 56 22.25 -2.17 2.08
CA ILE A 56 21.95 -2.55 3.45
C ILE A 56 23.12 -3.39 3.94
N THR A 57 23.86 -2.89 4.92
CA THR A 57 24.92 -3.63 5.60
C THR A 57 24.42 -4.05 6.98
N ALA A 58 24.30 -5.36 7.21
CA ALA A 58 23.78 -5.89 8.45
C ALA A 58 24.87 -6.06 9.51
N HIS A 59 24.57 -5.62 10.73
CA HIS A 59 25.34 -5.87 11.94
C HIS A 59 24.48 -6.66 12.94
N ALA A 60 24.99 -6.91 14.15
CA ALA A 60 24.31 -7.74 15.15
C ALA A 60 22.97 -7.15 15.62
N ASP A 61 22.93 -5.83 15.82
CA ASP A 61 21.85 -5.06 16.44
C ASP A 61 21.40 -3.85 15.60
N GLN A 62 21.93 -3.71 14.38
CA GLN A 62 21.58 -2.61 13.48
C GLN A 62 21.79 -3.00 12.01
N VAL A 63 21.18 -2.23 11.12
CA VAL A 63 21.52 -2.20 9.70
C VAL A 63 21.98 -0.80 9.31
N ILE A 64 23.05 -0.70 8.54
CA ILE A 64 23.46 0.57 7.93
C ILE A 64 22.74 0.69 6.59
N LEU A 65 22.02 1.79 6.43
CA LEU A 65 21.29 2.13 5.21
C LEU A 65 22.10 3.13 4.39
N GLN A 66 22.45 2.74 3.17
CA GLN A 66 23.22 3.56 2.23
C GLN A 66 22.42 3.75 0.94
N TYR A 67 22.04 4.99 0.63
CA TYR A 67 21.29 5.30 -0.59
C TYR A 67 21.45 6.76 -1.01
N ARG A 68 20.98 7.06 -2.21
CA ARG A 68 20.94 8.43 -2.74
C ARG A 68 19.49 8.91 -2.79
N HIS A 69 19.26 10.14 -2.37
CA HIS A 69 17.95 10.77 -2.40
C HIS A 69 18.04 12.14 -3.07
N GLN A 70 17.10 12.41 -3.97
CA GLN A 70 16.98 13.69 -4.66
C GLN A 70 15.64 14.33 -4.30
N ARG A 71 15.65 15.58 -3.82
CA ARG A 71 14.43 16.36 -3.58
C ARG A 71 14.21 17.30 -4.77
N HIS A 72 13.07 17.18 -5.48
CA HIS A 72 12.59 18.11 -6.51
C HIS A 72 13.68 18.66 -7.45
N ASN A 73 14.30 17.81 -8.27
CA ASN A 73 15.39 18.17 -9.20
C ASN A 73 16.60 18.87 -8.56
N GLY A 74 16.73 18.86 -7.23
CA GLY A 74 17.89 19.35 -6.51
C GLY A 74 19.10 18.42 -6.64
N PRO A 75 20.21 18.70 -5.94
CA PRO A 75 21.37 17.83 -5.94
C PRO A 75 21.04 16.48 -5.28
N TRP A 76 21.66 15.42 -5.78
CA TRP A 76 21.64 14.12 -5.13
C TRP A 76 22.37 14.18 -3.79
N GLN A 77 21.72 13.73 -2.74
CA GLN A 77 22.31 13.61 -1.41
C GLN A 77 22.59 12.14 -1.12
N ASN A 78 23.81 11.83 -0.71
CA ASN A 78 24.16 10.52 -0.19
C ASN A 78 23.74 10.46 1.28
N LEU A 79 23.04 9.40 1.64
CA LEU A 79 22.58 9.15 2.99
C LEU A 79 23.18 7.84 3.46
N ASP A 80 23.82 7.89 4.62
CA ASP A 80 24.46 6.77 5.30
C ASP A 80 24.17 6.90 6.79
N TYR A 81 23.34 6.02 7.33
CA TYR A 81 22.99 6.05 8.74
C TYR A 81 22.52 4.68 9.27
N PRO A 82 22.67 4.43 10.57
CA PRO A 82 22.18 3.20 11.19
C PRO A 82 20.67 3.23 11.43
N VAL A 83 20.06 2.06 11.31
CA VAL A 83 18.73 1.74 11.81
C VAL A 83 18.87 0.56 12.77
N TYR A 84 18.60 0.81 14.05
CA TYR A 84 18.71 -0.20 15.09
C TYR A 84 17.62 -1.27 14.98
N LEU A 85 17.98 -2.48 15.39
CA LEU A 85 17.14 -3.65 15.42
C LEU A 85 16.84 -4.04 16.87
N GLU A 86 15.62 -4.44 17.14
CA GLU A 86 15.24 -5.03 18.41
C GLU A 86 14.59 -6.39 18.20
N LYS A 87 14.84 -7.34 19.10
CA LYS A 87 14.25 -8.69 19.05
C LYS A 87 13.31 -8.88 20.24
N THR A 88 12.10 -9.35 19.97
CA THR A 88 11.13 -9.73 21.01
C THR A 88 10.81 -11.21 20.91
N HIS A 89 10.62 -11.88 22.04
CA HIS A 89 10.16 -13.27 22.05
C HIS A 89 8.73 -13.41 21.48
N CYS A 90 8.48 -14.52 20.80
CA CYS A 90 7.15 -14.89 20.32
C CYS A 90 6.52 -15.94 21.25
N ASN A 91 5.20 -15.86 21.47
CA ASN A 91 4.45 -16.79 22.32
C ASN A 91 4.58 -18.26 21.88
N LEU A 92 4.72 -18.52 20.58
CA LEU A 92 4.87 -19.87 20.00
C LEU A 92 6.34 -20.25 19.76
N GLY A 93 7.29 -19.56 20.40
CA GLY A 93 8.73 -19.77 20.23
C GLY A 93 9.37 -18.90 19.14
N GLY A 94 10.68 -18.71 19.25
CA GLY A 94 11.48 -17.89 18.35
C GLY A 94 11.54 -16.40 18.70
N LEU A 95 12.23 -15.64 17.85
CA LEU A 95 12.45 -14.21 18.00
C LEU A 95 11.89 -13.44 16.81
N ARG A 96 11.14 -12.38 17.10
CA ARG A 96 10.67 -11.43 16.10
C ARG A 96 11.57 -10.21 16.09
N THR A 97 12.16 -9.95 14.93
CA THR A 97 12.98 -8.76 14.71
C THR A 97 12.10 -7.57 14.33
N TRP A 98 12.46 -6.40 14.83
CA TRP A 98 11.82 -5.11 14.58
C TRP A 98 12.88 -4.08 14.21
N PHE A 99 12.52 -3.13 13.36
CA PHE A 99 13.27 -1.88 13.28
C PHE A 99 12.86 -0.95 14.41
N LEU A 100 13.82 -0.17 14.92
CA LEU A 100 13.54 1.04 15.68
C LEU A 100 13.47 2.21 14.71
N CYS A 101 12.36 2.95 14.73
CA CYS A 101 12.19 4.11 13.84
C CYS A 101 13.31 5.14 14.09
N PRO A 102 14.14 5.48 13.09
CA PRO A 102 15.30 6.36 13.26
C PRO A 102 14.92 7.84 13.30
N ALA A 103 13.64 8.18 13.06
CA ALA A 103 13.18 9.55 13.18
C ALA A 103 13.34 10.06 14.62
N GLN A 104 13.86 11.28 14.75
CA GLN A 104 14.12 11.93 16.03
C GLN A 104 12.85 11.94 16.90
N GLY A 105 12.98 11.45 18.14
CA GLY A 105 11.87 11.37 19.10
C GLY A 105 10.85 10.26 18.84
N CYS A 106 11.05 9.38 17.85
CA CYS A 106 10.15 8.27 17.58
C CYS A 106 10.56 6.98 18.31
N GLY A 107 11.65 6.32 17.89
CA GLY A 107 12.17 5.08 18.50
C GLY A 107 11.21 3.88 18.53
N LYS A 108 10.00 3.98 17.95
CA LYS A 108 9.00 2.92 18.01
C LYS A 108 9.41 1.70 17.17
N ARG A 109 9.07 0.51 17.67
CA ARG A 109 9.22 -0.78 16.96
C ARG A 109 8.31 -0.85 15.74
N MET A 110 8.88 -1.13 14.57
CA MET A 110 8.16 -1.21 13.31
C MET A 110 8.67 -2.39 12.48
N ALA A 111 7.75 -3.12 11.83
CA ALA A 111 8.14 -4.15 10.87
C ALA A 111 8.55 -3.54 9.52
N ILE A 112 7.99 -2.37 9.19
CA ILE A 112 8.18 -1.70 7.90
C ILE A 112 8.58 -0.25 8.14
N LEU A 113 9.65 0.18 7.48
CA LEU A 113 10.00 1.59 7.31
C LEU A 113 9.71 2.00 5.86
N TYR A 114 9.30 3.26 5.68
CA TYR A 114 8.96 3.82 4.37
C TYR A 114 9.99 4.86 3.98
N GLY A 115 10.47 4.78 2.74
CA GLY A 115 11.52 5.61 2.18
C GLY A 115 11.05 7.01 1.82
N GLY A 116 11.90 8.00 2.10
CA GLY A 116 11.76 9.42 1.78
C GLY A 116 13.14 10.06 1.92
N LYS A 117 13.24 11.28 2.48
CA LYS A 117 14.56 11.80 2.91
C LYS A 117 15.22 10.86 3.91
N ILE A 118 14.44 10.28 4.83
CA ILE A 118 14.86 9.20 5.72
C ILE A 118 13.86 8.04 5.63
N PHE A 119 14.30 6.82 5.91
CA PHE A 119 13.43 5.69 6.15
C PHE A 119 12.84 5.82 7.55
N ALA A 120 11.52 6.00 7.63
CA ALA A 120 10.85 6.20 8.91
C ALA A 120 9.50 5.48 8.95
N CYS A 121 8.92 5.40 10.15
CA CYS A 121 7.63 4.75 10.33
C CYS A 121 6.49 5.53 9.64
N ARG A 122 5.37 4.86 9.41
CA ARG A 122 4.16 5.47 8.82
C ARG A 122 3.69 6.73 9.57
N HIS A 123 3.85 6.78 10.89
CA HIS A 123 3.38 7.89 11.70
C HIS A 123 4.27 9.13 11.51
N CYS A 124 5.59 8.94 11.44
CA CYS A 124 6.55 10.02 11.19
C CYS A 124 6.39 10.62 9.79
N HIS A 125 6.11 9.77 8.80
CA HIS A 125 5.80 10.21 7.43
C HIS A 125 4.33 10.63 7.24
N GLN A 126 3.51 10.59 8.30
CA GLN A 126 2.07 10.89 8.27
C GLN A 126 1.31 10.14 7.16
N LEU A 127 1.75 8.93 6.81
CA LEU A 127 1.19 8.16 5.70
C LEU A 127 -0.24 7.69 6.02
N ALA A 128 -1.13 7.86 5.06
CA ALA A 128 -2.45 7.26 5.10
C ALA A 128 -2.40 5.85 4.49
N TYR A 129 -3.23 4.94 5.00
CA TYR A 129 -3.51 3.71 4.26
C TYR A 129 -4.29 4.05 2.99
N GLN A 130 -4.01 3.35 1.89
CA GLN A 130 -4.74 3.55 0.62
C GLN A 130 -6.25 3.34 0.81
N SER A 131 -6.66 2.39 1.66
CA SER A 131 -8.05 2.16 2.06
C SER A 131 -8.72 3.37 2.71
N THR A 132 -7.94 4.28 3.30
CA THR A 132 -8.43 5.52 3.93
C THR A 132 -8.64 6.64 2.92
N ARG A 133 -7.93 6.64 1.78
CA ARG A 133 -8.10 7.61 0.68
C ARG A 133 -9.08 7.15 -0.40
N GLU A 134 -9.54 5.91 -0.30
CA GLU A 134 -10.50 5.38 -1.24
C GLU A 134 -11.84 6.08 -1.08
N LYS A 135 -12.28 6.71 -2.16
CA LYS A 135 -13.55 7.42 -2.18
C LYS A 135 -14.69 6.43 -1.88
N PRO A 136 -15.79 6.86 -1.23
CA PRO A 136 -16.87 5.96 -0.84
C PRO A 136 -17.41 5.11 -1.99
N ASP A 137 -17.45 5.67 -3.20
CA ASP A 137 -17.87 5.02 -4.43
C ASP A 137 -16.86 3.98 -4.94
N ASP A 138 -15.58 4.34 -5.03
CA ASP A 138 -14.52 3.38 -5.40
C ASP A 138 -14.49 2.20 -4.39
N ARG A 139 -14.70 2.51 -3.11
CA ARG A 139 -14.78 1.51 -2.04
C ARG A 139 -15.99 0.59 -2.21
N ALA A 140 -17.14 1.16 -2.59
CA ALA A 140 -18.38 0.42 -2.84
C ALA A 140 -18.22 -0.50 -4.06
N SER A 141 -17.65 0.01 -5.16
CA SER A 141 -17.34 -0.75 -6.37
C SER A 141 -16.54 -2.02 -6.07
N ARG A 142 -15.39 -1.90 -5.40
CA ARG A 142 -14.55 -3.06 -5.07
C ARG A 142 -15.20 -3.99 -4.01
N LYS A 143 -16.15 -3.51 -3.21
CA LYS A 143 -16.93 -4.41 -2.32
C LYS A 143 -17.95 -5.21 -3.15
N ALA A 144 -18.58 -4.59 -4.15
CA ALA A 144 -19.44 -5.27 -5.10
C ALA A 144 -18.65 -6.32 -5.89
N ASP A 145 -17.46 -6.00 -6.39
CA ASP A 145 -16.60 -6.97 -7.10
C ASP A 145 -16.22 -8.19 -6.24
N ARG A 146 -15.97 -8.00 -4.94
CA ARG A 146 -15.76 -9.14 -4.02
C ARG A 146 -16.99 -10.03 -3.85
N ILE A 147 -18.20 -9.49 -4.04
CA ILE A 147 -19.42 -10.30 -4.07
C ILE A 147 -19.54 -10.99 -5.43
N ARG A 148 -19.24 -10.30 -6.53
CA ARG A 148 -19.21 -10.88 -7.88
C ARG A 148 -18.25 -12.07 -7.95
N GLU A 149 -17.05 -11.95 -7.40
CA GLU A 149 -16.07 -13.04 -7.28
C GLU A 149 -16.63 -14.24 -6.50
N LYS A 150 -17.27 -14.00 -5.35
CA LYS A 150 -17.93 -15.08 -4.56
C LYS A 150 -19.07 -15.76 -5.31
N LEU A 151 -19.74 -15.03 -6.20
CA LEU A 151 -20.82 -15.54 -7.04
C LEU A 151 -20.32 -16.09 -8.37
N GLY A 152 -19.01 -16.06 -8.64
CA GLY A 152 -18.44 -16.49 -9.92
C GLY A 152 -18.84 -15.62 -11.10
N TRP A 153 -19.23 -14.36 -10.86
CA TRP A 153 -19.62 -13.40 -11.89
C TRP A 153 -18.40 -12.64 -12.41
N GLU A 154 -18.46 -12.20 -13.66
CA GLU A 154 -17.41 -11.39 -14.28
C GLU A 154 -17.20 -10.09 -13.48
N ALA A 155 -15.97 -9.72 -13.15
CA ALA A 155 -15.69 -8.51 -12.38
C ALA A 155 -16.16 -7.24 -13.09
N GLY A 156 -16.54 -6.21 -12.32
CA GLY A 156 -16.99 -4.92 -12.83
C GLY A 156 -18.47 -4.65 -12.56
N ILE A 157 -18.75 -3.55 -11.87
CA ILE A 157 -20.12 -3.12 -11.53
C ILE A 157 -21.00 -2.74 -12.72
N LEU A 158 -20.42 -2.53 -13.90
CA LEU A 158 -21.14 -2.24 -15.14
C LEU A 158 -21.46 -3.50 -15.94
N ASN A 159 -20.89 -4.65 -15.56
CA ASN A 159 -21.20 -5.91 -16.21
C ASN A 159 -22.53 -6.47 -15.67
N PRO A 160 -23.30 -7.19 -16.51
CA PRO A 160 -24.55 -7.78 -16.09
C PRO A 160 -24.34 -8.76 -14.93
N ASN A 161 -25.38 -8.94 -14.12
CA ASN A 161 -25.37 -9.94 -13.06
C ASN A 161 -25.43 -11.34 -13.68
N GLY A 162 -24.68 -12.28 -13.10
CA GLY A 162 -24.68 -13.67 -13.53
C GLY A 162 -25.74 -14.51 -12.83
N ILE A 163 -25.75 -15.81 -13.13
CA ILE A 163 -26.62 -16.77 -12.47
C ILE A 163 -26.10 -17.15 -11.08
N LYS A 164 -27.00 -17.61 -10.22
CA LYS A 164 -26.66 -18.15 -8.90
C LYS A 164 -25.74 -19.38 -9.01
N PRO A 165 -24.65 -19.45 -8.23
CA PRO A 165 -23.80 -20.64 -8.17
C PRO A 165 -24.54 -21.92 -7.74
N LYS A 166 -24.12 -23.04 -8.33
CA LYS A 166 -24.55 -24.38 -7.91
C LYS A 166 -24.09 -24.64 -6.47
N GLY A 167 -24.97 -25.22 -5.64
CA GLY A 167 -24.67 -25.54 -4.23
C GLY A 167 -24.82 -24.37 -3.24
N MET A 168 -25.02 -23.13 -3.69
CA MET A 168 -25.36 -22.02 -2.79
C MET A 168 -26.85 -22.09 -2.39
N HIS A 169 -27.21 -21.74 -1.16
CA HIS A 169 -28.61 -21.62 -0.76
C HIS A 169 -29.23 -20.32 -1.31
N TRP A 170 -30.50 -20.35 -1.75
CA TRP A 170 -31.19 -19.17 -2.32
C TRP A 170 -31.16 -17.96 -1.37
N LYS A 171 -31.51 -18.16 -0.10
CA LYS A 171 -31.43 -17.09 0.92
C LYS A 171 -30.05 -16.40 1.00
N THR A 172 -28.96 -17.17 0.87
CA THR A 172 -27.59 -16.63 0.89
C THR A 172 -27.31 -15.85 -0.38
N PHE A 173 -27.74 -16.39 -1.52
CA PHE A 173 -27.63 -15.72 -2.81
C PHE A 173 -28.38 -14.39 -2.81
N ASP A 174 -29.65 -14.39 -2.41
CA ASP A 174 -30.50 -13.19 -2.38
C ASP A 174 -29.90 -12.12 -1.46
N THR A 175 -29.37 -12.53 -0.30
CA THR A 175 -28.69 -11.62 0.63
C THR A 175 -27.44 -11.00 0.02
N LEU A 176 -26.65 -11.78 -0.72
CA LEU A 176 -25.46 -11.29 -1.41
C LEU A 176 -25.83 -10.37 -2.56
N GLN A 177 -26.87 -10.71 -3.33
CA GLN A 177 -27.36 -9.89 -4.44
C GLN A 177 -27.89 -8.55 -3.95
N LEU A 178 -28.73 -8.52 -2.90
CA LEU A 178 -29.20 -7.27 -2.30
C LEU A 178 -28.04 -6.38 -1.82
N LYS A 179 -27.04 -6.98 -1.17
CA LYS A 179 -25.82 -6.25 -0.75
C LYS A 179 -25.04 -5.73 -1.95
N HIS A 180 -24.91 -6.52 -3.01
CA HIS A 180 -24.27 -6.12 -4.26
C HIS A 180 -24.98 -4.93 -4.88
N ASP A 181 -26.30 -5.00 -5.04
CA ASP A 181 -27.09 -3.97 -5.72
C ASP A 181 -27.01 -2.62 -4.98
N VAL A 182 -27.10 -2.63 -3.65
CA VAL A 182 -26.89 -1.42 -2.82
C VAL A 182 -25.49 -0.83 -3.04
N LEU A 183 -24.44 -1.66 -3.12
CA LEU A 183 -23.07 -1.20 -3.34
C LEU A 183 -22.87 -0.65 -4.77
N VAL A 184 -23.52 -1.25 -5.77
CA VAL A 184 -23.51 -0.75 -7.15
C VAL A 184 -24.18 0.61 -7.21
N THR A 185 -25.35 0.79 -6.60
CA THR A 185 -26.04 2.08 -6.55
C THR A 185 -25.18 3.16 -5.88
N GLN A 186 -24.56 2.85 -4.74
CA GLN A 186 -23.64 3.77 -4.05
C GLN A 186 -22.44 4.14 -4.92
N SER A 187 -21.88 3.18 -5.66
CA SER A 187 -20.77 3.44 -6.56
C SER A 187 -21.19 4.31 -7.76
N LEU A 188 -22.31 4.01 -8.39
CA LEU A 188 -22.82 4.76 -9.54
C LEU A 188 -23.16 6.19 -9.15
N ALA A 189 -23.79 6.41 -7.99
CA ALA A 189 -24.10 7.74 -7.49
C ALA A 189 -22.83 8.62 -7.34
N GLY A 190 -21.74 8.06 -6.79
CA GLY A 190 -20.48 8.80 -6.68
C GLY A 190 -19.79 9.04 -8.03
N ILE A 191 -19.87 8.09 -8.97
CA ILE A 191 -19.37 8.27 -10.35
C ILE A 191 -20.15 9.39 -11.06
N VAL A 192 -21.48 9.42 -10.96
CA VAL A 192 -22.33 10.45 -11.56
C VAL A 192 -22.02 11.82 -10.98
N ASN A 193 -21.94 11.95 -9.66
CA ASN A 193 -21.57 13.22 -9.03
C ASN A 193 -20.20 13.71 -9.50
N ARG A 194 -19.25 12.80 -9.71
CA ARG A 194 -17.91 13.14 -10.21
C ARG A 194 -17.93 13.63 -11.66
N LEU A 195 -18.74 13.00 -12.51
CA LEU A 195 -18.88 13.40 -13.91
C LEU A 195 -19.55 14.77 -14.06
N ARG A 196 -20.58 15.04 -13.25
CA ARG A 196 -21.25 16.35 -13.22
C ARG A 196 -20.30 17.49 -12.82
N LEU A 197 -19.41 17.24 -11.86
CA LEU A 197 -18.38 18.21 -11.46
C LEU A 197 -17.36 18.51 -12.58
N PHE A 198 -17.19 17.61 -13.56
CA PHE A 198 -16.31 17.85 -14.71
C PHE A 198 -16.99 18.60 -15.86
N GLU A 199 -18.33 18.55 -15.96
CA GLU A 199 -19.08 19.32 -16.95
C GLU A 199 -19.10 20.81 -16.59
N GLU A 200 -19.17 21.15 -15.30
CA GLU A 200 -19.18 22.55 -14.81
C GLU A 200 -17.83 23.28 -14.95
N GLU A 201 -16.69 22.58 -14.91
CA GLU A 201 -15.34 23.17 -15.09
C GLU A 201 -14.94 23.39 -16.57
N SER A 202 -15.78 22.95 -17.53
CA SER A 202 -15.46 22.97 -18.97
C SER A 202 -16.10 24.13 -19.76
N VAL A 203 -16.76 25.06 -19.05
CA VAL A 203 -17.55 26.17 -19.65
C VAL A 203 -16.92 27.55 -19.38
N THR A 204 -15.68 27.62 -18.91
CA THR A 204 -14.93 28.88 -18.75
C THR A 204 -13.75 28.97 -19.69
#